data_AF-A3MXF9-F1
#
_entry.id   AF-A3MXF9-F1
#
_cell.length_a   1.000
_cell.length_b   1.000
_cell.length_c   1.000
_cell.angle_alpha   90.00
_cell.angle_beta   90.00
_cell.angle_gamma   90.00
#
_symmetry.space_group_name_H-M   'P 1'
#
loop_
_entity.id
_entity.type
_entity.pdbx_description
1 polymer ?
#
loop_
_entity_poly.entity_id
_entity_poly.type
_entity_poly.pdbx_seq_one_letter_code
_entity_poly.pdbx_strand_id
1 'polypeptide(L)'
;MNRATALLILALIVAIGMVLLNYGLTYINGVYNTFANSPRDLTALREDPVERTWMLQSAVWTGVFALSIVAVMAYLYYLAREEFK
;
A
#
# COMPACT_ATOMS: atom_id res chain seq x y z
N MET A 1 -21.20 10.97 -11.77
CA MET A 1 -20.04 11.02 -10.84
C MET A 1 -19.13 12.16 -11.28
N ASN A 2 -18.82 13.13 -10.40
CA ASN A 2 -17.90 14.22 -10.74
C ASN A 2 -16.48 13.65 -10.91
N ARG A 3 -15.66 14.27 -11.77
CA ARG A 3 -14.23 13.92 -11.97
C ARG A 3 -13.48 13.84 -10.64
N ALA A 4 -13.77 14.74 -9.70
CA ALA A 4 -13.22 14.72 -8.35
C ALA A 4 -13.56 13.41 -7.59
N THR A 5 -14.82 12.98 -7.63
CA THR A 5 -15.25 11.72 -7.00
C THR A 5 -14.56 10.50 -7.63
N ALA A 6 -14.37 10.51 -8.95
CA ALA A 6 -13.63 9.45 -9.65
C ALA A 6 -12.17 9.36 -9.18
N LEU A 7 -11.51 10.52 -9.03
CA LEU A 7 -10.13 10.61 -8.55
C LEU A 7 -9.99 10.15 -7.10
N LEU A 8 -10.94 10.49 -6.22
CA LEU A 8 -10.97 10.00 -4.83
C LEU A 8 -11.06 8.47 -4.76
N ILE A 9 -11.95 7.88 -5.57
CA ILE A 9 -12.10 6.42 -5.64
C ILE A 9 -10.82 5.76 -6.17
N LEU A 10 -10.22 6.32 -7.22
CA LEU A 10 -8.98 5.81 -7.79
C LEU A 10 -7.83 5.86 -6.75
N ALA A 11 -7.68 6.97 -6.03
CA ALA A 11 -6.66 7.12 -5.00
C ALA A 11 -6.84 6.07 -3.89
N LEU A 12 -8.08 5.80 -3.47
CA LEU A 12 -8.38 4.76 -2.49
C LEU A 12 -8.02 3.36 -3.01
N ILE A 13 -8.37 3.05 -4.27
CA ILE A 13 -8.02 1.77 -4.91
C ILE A 13 -6.50 1.61 -4.95
N VAL A 14 -5.75 2.65 -5.31
CA VAL A 14 -4.29 2.64 -5.34
C VAL A 14 -3.71 2.41 -3.93
N ALA A 15 -4.23 3.11 -2.91
CA ALA A 15 -3.80 2.94 -1.53
C ALA A 15 -4.01 1.50 -1.03
N ILE A 16 -5.19 0.93 -1.27
CA ILE A 16 -5.50 -0.47 -0.91
C ILE A 16 -4.61 -1.43 -1.71
N GLY A 17 -4.44 -1.20 -3.01
CA GLY A 17 -3.62 -2.02 -3.89
C GLY A 17 -2.16 -2.08 -3.45
N MET A 18 -1.58 -0.96 -3.02
CA MET A 18 -0.22 -0.92 -2.48
C MET A 18 -0.07 -1.75 -1.20
N VAL A 19 -1.04 -1.65 -0.28
CA VAL A 19 -1.03 -2.45 0.96
C VAL A 19 -1.14 -3.94 0.66
N LEU A 20 -2.06 -4.33 -0.24
CA LEU A 20 -2.25 -5.73 -0.64
C LEU A 20 -1.02 -6.27 -1.37
N LEU A 21 -0.38 -5.47 -2.24
CA LEU A 21 0.84 -5.87 -2.93
C LEU A 21 2.00 -6.05 -1.96
N ASN A 22 2.18 -5.13 -1.00
CA ASN A 22 3.22 -5.25 0.03
C ASN A 22 3.02 -6.51 0.88
N TYR A 23 1.77 -6.78 1.27
CA TYR A 23 1.41 -8.02 1.95
C TYR A 23 1.74 -9.25 1.08
N GLY A 24 1.34 -9.24 -0.19
CA GLY A 24 1.61 -10.33 -1.13
C GLY A 24 3.11 -10.61 -1.28
N LEU A 25 3.92 -9.58 -1.48
CA LEU A 25 5.39 -9.68 -1.58
C LEU A 25 6.02 -10.23 -0.29
N THR A 26 5.46 -9.90 0.87
CA THR A 26 6.01 -10.29 2.17
C THR A 26 5.56 -11.69 2.59
N TYR A 27 4.35 -12.11 2.20
CA TYR A 27 3.70 -13.30 2.75
C TYR A 27 3.50 -14.45 1.74
N ILE A 28 3.44 -14.16 0.43
CA ILE A 28 3.04 -15.14 -0.59
C ILE A 28 4.19 -15.43 -1.56
N ASN A 29 4.69 -16.67 -1.53
CA ASN A 29 5.82 -17.14 -2.37
C ASN A 29 5.65 -16.86 -3.87
N GLY A 30 4.48 -17.17 -4.43
CA GLY A 30 4.21 -16.92 -5.85
C GLY A 30 4.27 -15.44 -6.24
N VAL A 31 3.76 -14.56 -5.37
CA VAL A 31 3.77 -13.11 -5.62
C VAL A 31 5.20 -12.59 -5.58
N TYR A 32 5.96 -12.89 -4.54
CA TYR A 32 7.37 -12.50 -4.46
C TYR A 32 8.19 -12.99 -5.66
N ASN A 33 8.08 -14.27 -6.02
CA ASN A 33 8.82 -14.84 -7.15
C ASN A 33 8.41 -14.25 -8.50
N THR A 34 7.21 -13.66 -8.62
CA THR A 34 6.78 -12.93 -9.83
C THR A 34 7.54 -11.61 -10.01
N PHE A 35 7.92 -10.96 -8.89
CA PHE A 35 8.60 -9.66 -8.90
C PHE A 35 10.10 -9.74 -8.61
N ALA A 36 10.59 -10.87 -8.11
CA ALA A 36 12.00 -11.06 -7.80
C ALA A 36 12.82 -11.35 -9.06
N ASN A 37 13.99 -10.72 -9.18
CA ASN A 37 14.95 -11.03 -10.25
C ASN A 37 15.51 -12.47 -10.15
N SER A 38 15.45 -13.07 -8.96
CA SER A 38 15.87 -14.45 -8.68
C SER A 38 14.88 -15.06 -7.69
N PRO A 39 14.27 -16.22 -8.02
CA PRO A 39 13.39 -16.92 -7.10
C PRO A 39 14.14 -17.35 -5.84
N ARG A 40 13.53 -17.13 -4.68
CA ARG A 40 14.04 -17.56 -3.37
C ARG A 40 12.88 -18.11 -2.53
N ASP A 41 13.21 -18.92 -1.53
CA ASP A 41 12.23 -19.31 -0.52
C ASP A 41 12.01 -18.16 0.46
N LEU A 42 10.80 -17.60 0.49
CA LEU A 42 10.45 -16.56 1.47
C LEU A 42 10.56 -17.04 2.91
N THR A 43 10.39 -18.34 3.15
CA THR A 43 10.50 -18.89 4.52
C THR A 43 11.92 -18.66 5.03
N ALA A 44 12.92 -19.02 4.21
CA ALA A 44 14.33 -18.77 4.51
C ALA A 44 14.65 -17.27 4.60
N LEU A 45 14.08 -16.42 3.74
CA LEU A 45 14.28 -14.96 3.83
C LEU A 45 13.71 -14.35 5.11
N ARG A 46 12.60 -14.89 5.65
CA ARG A 46 12.04 -14.40 6.92
C ARG A 46 12.83 -14.85 8.15
N GLU A 47 13.61 -15.92 8.01
CA GLU A 47 14.53 -16.39 9.05
C GLU A 47 15.80 -15.54 9.11
N ASP A 48 16.20 -14.91 8.00
CA ASP A 48 17.27 -13.92 7.99
C ASP A 48 16.83 -12.64 8.76
N PRO A 49 17.51 -12.28 9.86
CA PRO A 49 17.13 -11.13 10.69
C PRO A 49 17.21 -9.80 9.95
N VAL A 50 18.10 -9.66 8.96
CA VAL A 50 18.24 -8.43 8.18
C VAL A 50 17.04 -8.28 7.24
N GLU A 51 16.74 -9.32 6.47
CA GLU A 51 15.61 -9.35 5.54
C GLU A 51 14.28 -9.19 6.28
N ARG A 52 14.11 -9.88 7.41
CA ARG A 52 12.93 -9.72 8.28
C ARG A 52 12.76 -8.27 8.75
N THR A 53 13.85 -7.58 9.07
CA THR A 53 13.81 -6.17 9.48
C THR A 53 13.36 -5.28 8.32
N TRP A 54 13.89 -5.49 7.12
CA TRP A 54 13.47 -4.77 5.92
C TRP A 54 12.02 -5.02 5.54
N MET A 55 11.54 -6.26 5.65
CA MET A 55 10.12 -6.60 5.45
C MET A 55 9.21 -5.87 6.43
N LEU A 56 9.59 -5.82 7.72
CA LEU A 56 8.82 -5.08 8.73
C LEU A 56 8.79 -3.58 8.43
N GLN A 57 9.96 -2.98 8.14
CA GLN A 57 10.03 -1.56 7.80
C GLN A 57 9.21 -1.24 6.55
N SER A 58 9.25 -2.10 5.54
CA SER A 58 8.46 -1.96 4.31
C SER A 58 6.96 -1.95 4.61
N ALA A 59 6.48 -2.84 5.47
CA ALA A 59 5.09 -2.88 5.90
C ALA A 59 4.68 -1.61 6.68
N VAL A 60 5.53 -1.15 7.60
CA VAL A 60 5.28 0.08 8.38
C VAL A 60 5.19 1.30 7.45
N TRP A 61 6.17 1.49 6.56
CA TRP A 61 6.18 2.65 5.65
C TRP A 61 5.03 2.62 4.65
N THR A 62 4.67 1.44 4.13
CA THR A 62 3.50 1.28 3.26
C THR A 62 2.22 1.65 4.00
N GLY A 63 2.07 1.22 5.25
CA GLY A 63 0.93 1.58 6.09
C GLY A 63 0.83 3.08 6.35
N VAL A 64 1.93 3.73 6.75
CA VAL A 64 1.99 5.18 6.98
C VAL A 64 1.62 5.95 5.70
N PHE A 65 2.15 5.52 4.56
CA PHE A 65 1.86 6.16 3.27
C PHE A 65 0.39 6.00 2.87
N ALA A 66 -0.17 4.79 2.99
CA ALA A 66 -1.58 4.53 2.70
C ALA A 66 -2.51 5.37 3.61
N LEU A 67 -2.22 5.45 4.91
CA LEU A 67 -2.97 6.29 5.84
C LEU A 67 -2.87 7.78 5.50
N SER A 68 -1.71 8.23 5.05
CA SER A 68 -1.51 9.62 4.62
C SER A 68 -2.36 9.95 3.39
N ILE A 69 -2.45 9.04 2.41
CA ILE A 69 -3.36 9.20 1.26
C ILE A 69 -4.80 9.31 1.75
N VAL A 70 -5.24 8.39 2.61
CA VAL A 70 -6.62 8.40 3.15
C VAL A 70 -6.92 9.72 3.89
N ALA A 71 -5.97 10.21 4.71
CA ALA A 71 -6.13 11.48 5.42
C ALA A 71 -6.27 12.68 4.47
N VAL A 72 -5.42 12.77 3.44
CA VAL A 72 -5.50 13.83 2.43
C VAL A 72 -6.83 13.75 1.67
N MET A 73 -7.27 12.55 1.29
CA MET A 73 -8.55 12.37 0.60
C MET A 73 -9.74 12.77 1.47
N ALA A 74 -9.73 12.41 2.76
CA ALA A 74 -10.77 12.82 3.71
C ALA A 74 -10.83 14.35 3.87
N TYR A 75 -9.67 15.00 3.92
CA TYR A 75 -9.58 16.45 3.98
C TYR A 75 -10.10 17.13 2.70
N LEU A 76 -9.72 16.64 1.52
CA LEU A 76 -10.23 17.17 0.25
C LEU A 76 -11.74 16.98 0.11
N TYR A 77 -12.27 15.85 0.57
CA TYR A 77 -13.72 15.63 0.61
C TYR A 77 -14.44 16.60 1.54
N TYR A 78 -13.86 16.87 2.72
CA TYR A 78 -14.38 17.86 3.65
C TYR A 78 -14.42 19.27 3.03
N LEU A 79 -13.31 19.72 2.46
CA LEU A 79 -13.22 21.02 1.79
C LEU A 79 -14.22 21.17 0.65
N ALA A 80 -14.31 20.16 -0.23
CA ALA A 80 -15.29 20.17 -1.32
C ALA A 80 -16.73 20.25 -0.78
N ARG A 81 -17.01 19.73 0.41
CA ARG A 81 -18.35 19.80 1.00
C ARG A 81 -18.64 21.15 1.66
N GLU A 82 -17.63 21.87 2.14
CA GLU A 82 -17.77 23.22 2.70
C GLU A 82 -17.87 24.31 1.63
N GLU A 83 -17.09 24.22 0.54
CA GLU A 83 -17.11 25.23 -0.55
C GLU A 83 -18.40 25.23 -1.39
N PHE A 84 -19.17 24.14 -1.39
CA PHE A 84 -20.45 24.04 -2.11
C PHE A 84 -21.69 24.18 -1.19
N LYS A 85 -21.53 24.74 0.02
CA LYS A 85 -22.63 25.27 0.84
C LYS A 85 -22.72 26.78 0.66
#